data_AF-A0A849Z4N8-F1
#
_entry.id   AF-A0A849Z4N8-F1
#
_cell.length_a   1.000
_cell.length_b   1.000
_cell.length_c   1.000
_cell.angle_alpha   90.00
_cell.angle_beta   90.00
_cell.angle_gamma   90.00
#
_symmetry.space_group_name_H-M   'P 1'
#
loop_
_entity.id
_entity.type
_entity.pdbx_description
1 polymer ?
#
loop_
_entity_poly.entity_id
_entity_poly.type
_entity_poly.pdbx_seq_one_letter_code
_entity_poly.pdbx_strand_id
1 'polypeptide(L)'
;MSDPPPPPEEQSPVAASRTAGDDPGGTVAGEIEKRTIFYCVGIEGHGPDYEEKSMPLFVPFEALTIERDGDNKSLLRNRYHRLGPLAERAKIEFDSESDGEWVYTNKKQQIEWTIKEVSEKNKFREALETQGAIVMYVGHARYGRGPCFGTPGHEPGEDWEKGSDPVTYGIFRMGFKYIATPISEIEEHGYTPNPATQEDMPISGDDCDPDLVPNLGSLKEVVNSSLSTPLSKLEDDAKMLIYSGHHGGKVEAHLVHRAGWRDTIMAGIKMELGAIDMKCAFFGHFGCSSFRHNYPIVRKQYAWEKTDDQLALWTTASSWTQGPFFFLYHLLTLDEVLAKKPNSAWFDGVRQRTNQDLMAAGVGFTLT
;
A
#
# COMPACT_ATOMS: atom_id res chain seq x y z
N MET A 1 3.69 53.11 4.84
CA MET A 1 4.50 51.87 4.77
C MET A 1 4.25 51.16 6.07
N SER A 2 3.39 50.16 6.03
CA SER A 2 2.94 49.41 7.22
C SER A 2 3.85 48.21 7.36
N ASP A 3 4.38 47.97 8.56
CA ASP A 3 5.27 46.85 8.82
C ASP A 3 4.58 45.52 8.47
N PRO A 4 5.32 44.55 7.91
CA PRO A 4 4.78 43.23 7.62
C PRO A 4 4.37 42.52 8.92
N PRO A 5 3.30 41.71 8.88
CA PRO A 5 2.88 40.94 10.06
C PRO A 5 3.98 39.96 10.46
N PRO A 6 4.13 39.67 11.76
CA PRO A 6 5.11 38.70 12.24
C PRO A 6 4.79 37.31 11.67
N PRO A 7 5.81 36.47 11.42
CA PRO A 7 5.61 35.11 10.97
C PRO A 7 4.80 34.31 12.01
N PRO A 8 4.02 33.31 11.58
CA PRO A 8 3.27 32.46 12.50
C PRO A 8 4.22 31.72 13.44
N GLU A 9 3.87 31.69 14.73
CA GLU A 9 4.60 30.92 15.74
C GLU A 9 4.71 29.45 15.31
N GLU A 10 5.94 28.98 15.20
CA GLU A 10 6.30 27.59 14.98
C GLU A 10 5.81 26.79 16.20
N GLN A 11 4.64 26.17 16.09
CA GLN A 11 4.15 25.25 17.11
C GLN A 11 5.10 24.06 17.14
N SER A 12 6.00 24.05 18.13
CA SER A 12 6.81 22.88 18.48
C SER A 12 5.88 21.66 18.61
N PRO A 13 6.18 20.54 17.95
CA PRO A 13 5.42 19.32 18.19
C PRO A 13 5.60 18.96 19.66
N VAL A 14 4.47 18.88 20.37
CA VAL A 14 4.42 18.27 21.70
C VAL A 14 4.78 16.82 21.50
N ALA A 15 6.07 16.51 21.66
CA ALA A 15 6.54 15.15 21.79
C ALA A 15 5.86 14.55 23.03
N ALA A 16 4.83 13.74 22.80
CA ALA A 16 4.39 12.76 23.77
C ALA A 16 5.50 11.71 23.89
N SER A 17 6.57 12.08 24.58
CA SER A 17 7.52 11.13 25.13
C SER A 17 6.73 10.24 26.07
N ARG A 18 6.46 9.00 25.65
CA ARG A 18 6.31 7.90 26.59
C ARG A 18 7.66 7.77 27.27
N THR A 19 7.87 8.54 28.33
CA THR A 19 8.84 8.19 29.35
C THR A 19 8.50 6.77 29.76
N ALA A 20 9.46 5.85 29.57
CA ALA A 20 9.60 4.69 30.43
C ALA A 20 9.75 5.25 31.85
N GLY A 21 8.62 5.46 32.51
CA GLY A 21 8.51 6.15 33.78
C GLY A 21 7.23 5.68 34.44
N ASP A 22 7.40 4.66 35.28
CA ASP A 22 6.68 4.48 36.54
C ASP A 22 5.19 4.86 36.52
N ASP A 23 4.37 4.04 35.88
CA ASP A 23 3.03 3.81 36.37
C ASP A 23 2.97 2.40 36.99
N PRO A 24 2.81 2.25 38.32
CA PRO A 24 2.39 1.01 38.94
C PRO A 24 0.88 0.81 38.70
N GLY A 25 0.41 1.08 37.48
CA GLY A 25 -0.85 0.60 36.97
C GLY A 25 -0.67 -0.86 36.63
N GLY A 26 -0.72 -1.72 37.66
CA GLY A 26 -0.79 -3.15 37.45
C GLY A 26 -1.85 -3.44 36.40
N THR A 27 -1.44 -3.98 35.26
CA THR A 27 -2.34 -4.77 34.43
C THR A 27 -3.08 -5.69 35.38
N VAL A 28 -4.38 -5.44 35.56
CA VAL A 28 -5.26 -6.35 36.27
C VAL A 28 -5.03 -7.69 35.60
N ALA A 29 -4.50 -8.66 36.35
CA ALA A 29 -4.19 -9.98 35.82
C ALA A 29 -5.48 -10.56 35.23
N GLY A 30 -5.57 -10.61 33.89
CA GLY A 30 -6.66 -11.27 33.17
C GLY A 30 -7.51 -10.42 32.23
N GLU A 31 -7.23 -9.13 32.00
CA GLU A 31 -7.92 -8.40 30.91
C GLU A 31 -7.26 -8.71 29.55
N ILE A 32 -8.07 -9.20 28.61
CA ILE A 32 -7.66 -9.44 27.22
C ILE A 32 -7.54 -8.08 26.50
N GLU A 33 -6.37 -7.80 25.94
CA GLU A 33 -6.13 -6.62 25.12
C GLU A 33 -6.92 -6.72 23.81
N LYS A 34 -7.57 -5.63 23.39
CA LYS A 34 -8.29 -5.59 22.11
C LYS A 34 -7.47 -4.84 21.06
N ARG A 35 -7.30 -5.45 19.88
CA ARG A 35 -6.58 -4.84 18.76
C ARG A 35 -7.39 -4.96 17.47
N THR A 36 -7.28 -3.94 16.61
CA THR A 36 -7.97 -3.91 15.32
C THR A 36 -6.98 -3.99 14.17
N ILE A 37 -7.27 -4.86 13.21
CA ILE A 37 -6.57 -4.99 11.94
C ILE A 37 -7.53 -4.56 10.83
N PHE A 38 -7.13 -3.61 9.99
CA PHE A 38 -7.78 -3.33 8.72
C PHE A 38 -7.03 -4.06 7.62
N TYR A 39 -7.67 -5.06 7.03
CA TYR A 39 -7.18 -5.81 5.88
C TYR A 39 -7.74 -5.17 4.61
N CYS A 40 -6.97 -4.25 4.03
CA CYS A 40 -7.41 -3.39 2.94
C CYS A 40 -7.06 -4.02 1.59
N VAL A 41 -8.07 -4.42 0.83
CA VAL A 41 -7.95 -5.10 -0.46
C VAL A 41 -8.06 -4.08 -1.58
N GLY A 42 -7.04 -4.00 -2.43
CA GLY A 42 -7.03 -3.18 -3.63
C GLY A 42 -7.35 -3.96 -4.90
N ILE A 43 -7.31 -3.27 -6.05
CA ILE A 43 -7.48 -3.89 -7.37
C ILE A 43 -6.40 -4.95 -7.61
N GLU A 44 -6.80 -6.08 -8.19
CA GLU A 44 -5.88 -7.09 -8.68
C GLU A 44 -5.34 -6.68 -10.04
N GLY A 45 -4.02 -6.51 -10.15
CA GLY A 45 -3.39 -6.26 -11.44
C GLY A 45 -3.13 -7.56 -12.19
N HIS A 46 -3.44 -7.53 -13.50
CA HIS A 46 -3.03 -8.42 -14.60
C HIS A 46 -4.03 -9.49 -15.09
N GLY A 47 -4.82 -9.10 -16.11
CA GLY A 47 -5.11 -9.79 -17.40
C GLY A 47 -5.82 -11.16 -17.43
N PRO A 48 -6.78 -11.39 -18.36
CA PRO A 48 -7.45 -12.69 -18.56
C PRO A 48 -6.50 -13.84 -18.97
N ASP A 49 -5.33 -13.55 -19.55
CA ASP A 49 -4.32 -14.56 -19.89
C ASP A 49 -3.52 -15.08 -18.68
N TYR A 50 -3.69 -14.47 -17.50
CA TYR A 50 -3.05 -14.91 -16.26
C TYR A 50 -3.83 -16.04 -15.55
N GLU A 51 -5.06 -16.34 -15.99
CA GLU A 51 -5.98 -17.32 -15.37
C GLU A 51 -5.48 -18.78 -15.37
N GLU A 52 -4.56 -19.16 -16.26
CA GLU A 52 -4.16 -20.57 -16.40
C GLU A 52 -2.86 -20.97 -15.68
N LYS A 53 -1.99 -20.01 -15.30
CA LYS A 53 -0.66 -20.34 -14.70
C LYS A 53 -0.32 -19.60 -13.41
N SER A 54 -1.09 -18.57 -13.09
CA SER A 54 -0.83 -17.64 -11.99
C SER A 54 -2.13 -17.47 -11.24
N MET A 55 -2.10 -17.93 -9.99
CA MET A 55 -3.27 -17.99 -9.13
C MET A 55 -4.00 -16.65 -9.11
N PRO A 56 -5.35 -16.62 -9.17
CA PRO A 56 -6.10 -15.39 -8.93
C PRO A 56 -5.58 -14.75 -7.65
N LEU A 57 -5.35 -13.44 -7.69
CA LEU A 57 -4.74 -12.71 -6.59
C LEU A 57 -5.68 -12.64 -5.37
N PHE A 58 -6.91 -13.12 -5.54
CA PHE A 58 -7.90 -13.28 -4.50
C PHE A 58 -7.62 -14.51 -3.63
N VAL A 59 -7.18 -14.24 -2.42
CA VAL A 59 -7.43 -15.13 -1.30
C VAL A 59 -8.30 -14.28 -0.37
N PRO A 60 -9.64 -14.43 -0.42
CA PRO A 60 -10.50 -13.76 0.55
C PRO A 60 -10.04 -14.18 1.94
N PHE A 61 -10.27 -13.35 2.95
CA PHE A 61 -9.99 -13.77 4.32
C PHE A 61 -10.73 -15.08 4.68
N GLU A 62 -11.88 -15.33 4.05
CA GLU A 62 -12.66 -16.58 4.06
C GLU A 62 -11.83 -17.82 3.65
N ALA A 63 -10.74 -17.65 2.89
CA ALA A 63 -9.82 -18.74 2.56
C ALA A 63 -8.93 -19.17 3.74
N LEU A 64 -8.92 -18.42 4.85
CA LEU A 64 -8.33 -18.87 6.11
C LEU A 64 -9.30 -19.75 6.93
N THR A 65 -10.58 -19.86 6.55
CA THR A 65 -11.63 -20.52 7.33
C THR A 65 -12.24 -21.80 6.74
N ILE A 66 -11.82 -22.29 5.57
CA ILE A 66 -12.57 -23.35 4.88
C ILE A 66 -12.24 -24.77 5.39
N GLU A 67 -13.06 -25.25 6.32
CA GLU A 67 -13.69 -26.57 6.23
C GLU A 67 -15.21 -26.42 6.39
N ARG A 68 -15.95 -26.29 5.27
CA ARG A 68 -17.30 -26.89 5.15
C ARG A 68 -17.85 -26.86 3.72
N ASP A 69 -18.45 -27.99 3.39
CA ASP A 69 -19.25 -28.36 2.21
C ASP A 69 -18.53 -28.76 0.92
N GLY A 70 -18.70 -30.05 0.63
CA GLY A 70 -18.23 -30.72 -0.56
C GLY A 70 -19.02 -30.28 -1.77
N ASP A 71 -18.36 -29.54 -2.64
CA ASP A 71 -18.44 -29.66 -4.10
C ASP A 71 -17.42 -28.75 -4.81
N ASN A 72 -16.82 -27.78 -4.09
CA ASN A 72 -15.78 -26.89 -4.62
C ASN A 72 -14.32 -27.36 -4.38
N LYS A 73 -14.11 -28.67 -4.18
CA LYS A 73 -12.83 -29.25 -3.73
C LYS A 73 -11.70 -29.22 -4.77
N SER A 74 -11.96 -29.04 -6.06
CA SER A 74 -10.92 -29.15 -7.11
C SER A 74 -10.19 -27.84 -7.38
N LEU A 75 -10.88 -26.70 -7.38
CA LEU A 75 -10.29 -25.37 -7.63
C LEU A 75 -9.49 -24.85 -6.43
N LEU A 76 -9.96 -25.09 -5.20
CA LEU A 76 -9.24 -24.70 -3.98
C LEU A 76 -8.00 -25.60 -3.74
N ARG A 77 -8.07 -26.92 -3.98
CA ARG A 77 -6.91 -27.82 -3.82
C ARG A 77 -5.66 -27.36 -4.59
N ASN A 78 -5.85 -26.88 -5.83
CA ASN A 78 -4.74 -26.39 -6.64
C ASN A 78 -4.16 -25.06 -6.14
N ARG A 79 -4.95 -24.23 -5.44
CA ARG A 79 -4.46 -23.00 -4.79
C ARG A 79 -3.60 -23.31 -3.54
N TYR A 80 -3.95 -24.33 -2.76
CA TYR A 80 -3.22 -24.70 -1.54
C TYR A 80 -2.02 -25.63 -1.74
N HIS A 81 -1.95 -26.38 -2.84
CA HIS A 81 -0.85 -27.31 -3.07
C HIS A 81 0.54 -26.64 -3.10
N ARG A 82 0.63 -25.33 -3.41
CA ARG A 82 1.89 -24.56 -3.35
C ARG A 82 2.20 -23.96 -1.97
N LEU A 83 1.20 -23.80 -1.10
CA LEU A 83 1.39 -23.38 0.30
C LEU A 83 1.89 -24.54 1.19
N GLY A 84 1.77 -25.78 0.71
CA GLY A 84 2.33 -26.96 1.38
C GLY A 84 1.82 -27.15 2.81
N PRO A 85 2.66 -27.73 3.71
CA PRO A 85 2.33 -27.99 5.11
C PRO A 85 1.94 -26.76 5.95
N LEU A 86 2.17 -25.53 5.46
CA LEU A 86 1.84 -24.29 6.18
C LEU A 86 0.35 -23.98 6.15
N ALA A 87 -0.35 -24.26 5.05
CA ALA A 87 -1.81 -24.10 4.99
C ALA A 87 -2.55 -25.06 5.94
N GLU A 88 -2.04 -26.29 6.09
CA GLU A 88 -2.57 -27.25 7.07
C GLU A 88 -2.27 -26.84 8.53
N ARG A 89 -1.21 -26.06 8.76
CA ARG A 89 -0.82 -25.50 10.07
C ARG A 89 -1.48 -24.16 10.40
N ALA A 90 -2.02 -23.47 9.40
CA ALA A 90 -2.59 -22.13 9.50
C ALA A 90 -4.12 -22.12 9.55
N LYS A 91 -4.73 -23.19 10.06
CA LYS A 91 -6.17 -23.16 10.40
C LYS A 91 -6.37 -22.19 11.56
N ILE A 92 -6.94 -21.04 11.28
CA ILE A 92 -7.39 -20.06 12.29
C ILE A 92 -8.90 -20.20 12.37
N GLU A 93 -9.39 -20.68 13.52
CA GLU A 93 -10.81 -20.70 13.81
C GLU A 93 -11.19 -19.35 14.43
N PHE A 94 -12.12 -18.63 13.81
CA PHE A 94 -12.61 -17.35 14.31
C PHE A 94 -13.73 -17.57 15.32
N ASP A 95 -13.76 -16.72 16.34
CA ASP A 95 -14.79 -16.74 17.38
C ASP A 95 -16.14 -16.26 16.82
N SER A 96 -16.11 -15.31 15.87
CA SER A 96 -17.28 -14.84 15.14
C SER A 96 -16.93 -14.21 13.79
N GLU A 97 -17.91 -14.19 12.89
CA GLU A 97 -17.83 -13.61 11.55
C GLU A 97 -19.14 -12.89 11.23
N SER A 98 -19.06 -11.64 10.77
CA SER A 98 -20.21 -10.82 10.40
C SER A 98 -19.77 -9.73 9.42
N ASP A 99 -20.37 -9.69 8.22
CA ASP A 99 -20.25 -8.58 7.25
C ASP A 99 -18.81 -8.03 7.06
N GLY A 100 -17.86 -8.90 6.74
CA GLY A 100 -16.45 -8.50 6.51
C GLY A 100 -15.67 -8.16 7.78
N GLU A 101 -16.19 -8.51 8.96
CA GLU A 101 -15.52 -8.43 10.24
C GLU A 101 -15.36 -9.82 10.87
N TRP A 102 -14.15 -10.15 11.31
CA TRP A 102 -13.81 -11.40 11.98
C TRP A 102 -13.20 -11.13 13.35
N VAL A 103 -13.55 -11.95 14.35
CA VAL A 103 -12.99 -11.87 15.70
C VAL A 103 -12.17 -13.12 15.98
N TYR A 104 -10.95 -12.94 16.50
CA TYR A 104 -10.06 -14.03 16.87
C TYR A 104 -9.35 -13.76 18.19
N THR A 105 -9.55 -14.64 19.18
CA THR A 105 -8.92 -14.53 20.49
C THR A 105 -7.70 -15.43 20.59
N ASN A 106 -6.51 -14.84 20.64
CA ASN A 106 -5.30 -15.57 21.01
C ASN A 106 -5.07 -15.52 22.52
N LYS A 107 -5.51 -16.59 23.20
CA LYS A 107 -5.36 -16.75 24.66
C LYS A 107 -3.90 -16.74 25.13
N LYS A 108 -2.94 -17.18 24.31
CA LYS A 108 -1.51 -17.14 24.68
C LYS A 108 -0.95 -15.72 24.60
N GLN A 109 -1.41 -14.93 23.64
CA GLN A 109 -1.04 -13.52 23.52
C GLN A 109 -1.80 -12.62 24.51
N GLN A 110 -2.94 -13.09 25.05
CA GLN A 110 -3.91 -12.26 25.77
C GLN A 110 -4.45 -11.11 24.88
N ILE A 111 -4.67 -11.41 23.60
CA ILE A 111 -5.18 -10.44 22.61
C ILE A 111 -6.45 -10.99 21.95
N GLU A 112 -7.48 -10.15 21.86
CA GLU A 112 -8.64 -10.30 21.00
C GLU A 112 -8.43 -9.41 19.76
N TRP A 113 -8.42 -10.06 18.61
CA TRP A 113 -8.22 -9.43 17.32
C TRP A 113 -9.56 -9.20 16.64
N THR A 114 -9.84 -7.96 16.26
CA THR A 114 -10.92 -7.62 15.33
C THR A 114 -10.32 -7.31 13.97
N ILE A 115 -10.63 -8.10 12.96
CA ILE A 115 -10.10 -7.97 11.60
C ILE A 115 -11.23 -7.47 10.73
N LYS A 116 -11.01 -6.37 9.99
CA LYS A 116 -12.00 -5.71 9.14
C LYS A 116 -11.48 -5.69 7.71
N GLU A 117 -12.16 -6.37 6.81
CA GLU A 117 -11.86 -6.27 5.38
C GLU A 117 -12.41 -4.95 4.84
N VAL A 118 -11.60 -4.27 4.04
CA VAL A 118 -11.93 -2.98 3.46
C VAL A 118 -11.50 -2.94 2.01
N SER A 119 -12.41 -2.65 1.08
CA SER A 119 -12.10 -2.56 -0.35
C SER A 119 -12.27 -1.16 -0.94
N GLU A 120 -12.72 -0.20 -0.14
CA GLU A 120 -12.96 1.17 -0.57
C GLU A 120 -11.84 2.12 -0.13
N LYS A 121 -11.51 3.09 -1.00
CA LYS A 121 -10.41 4.04 -0.78
C LYS A 121 -10.64 4.98 0.42
N ASN A 122 -11.84 5.52 0.57
CA ASN A 122 -12.27 6.32 1.71
C ASN A 122 -12.16 5.53 3.03
N LYS A 123 -12.49 4.24 3.03
CA LYS A 123 -12.36 3.35 4.19
C LYS A 123 -10.92 3.01 4.51
N PHE A 124 -10.07 2.84 3.50
CA PHE A 124 -8.63 2.76 3.69
C PHE A 124 -8.06 4.02 4.35
N ARG A 125 -8.49 5.21 3.91
CA ARG A 125 -8.17 6.48 4.55
C ARG A 125 -8.60 6.51 6.03
N GLU A 126 -9.85 6.14 6.34
CA GLU A 126 -10.35 6.04 7.71
C GLU A 126 -9.49 5.07 8.57
N ALA A 127 -9.08 3.94 8.00
CA ALA A 127 -8.22 2.97 8.67
C ALA A 127 -6.85 3.56 9.05
N LEU A 128 -6.21 4.31 8.14
CA LEU A 128 -4.93 4.99 8.41
C LEU A 128 -5.04 6.04 9.53
N GLU A 129 -6.19 6.71 9.63
CA GLU A 129 -6.51 7.70 10.66
C GLU A 129 -7.00 7.07 11.98
N THR A 130 -7.11 5.74 12.07
CA THR A 130 -7.58 5.05 13.28
C THR A 130 -6.43 4.81 14.26
N GLN A 131 -6.53 5.40 15.45
CA GLN A 131 -5.50 5.29 16.49
C GLN A 131 -5.23 3.84 16.88
N GLY A 132 -3.95 3.44 16.88
CA GLY A 132 -3.54 2.13 17.36
C GLY A 132 -3.87 0.95 16.44
N ALA A 133 -4.54 1.20 15.31
CA ALA A 133 -4.88 0.16 14.35
C ALA A 133 -3.65 -0.39 13.63
N ILE A 134 -3.78 -1.62 13.14
CA ILE A 134 -2.85 -2.24 12.20
C ILE A 134 -3.50 -2.18 10.83
N VAL A 135 -2.91 -1.47 9.88
CA VAL A 135 -3.46 -1.32 8.53
C VAL A 135 -2.59 -2.10 7.56
N MET A 136 -3.19 -3.00 6.78
CA MET A 136 -2.50 -3.80 5.78
C MET A 136 -3.14 -3.58 4.41
N TYR A 137 -2.46 -2.93 3.49
CA TYR A 137 -2.89 -2.85 2.10
C TYR A 137 -2.38 -4.04 1.29
N VAL A 138 -3.28 -4.74 0.59
CA VAL A 138 -3.00 -5.90 -0.24
C VAL A 138 -3.64 -5.71 -1.61
N GLY A 139 -2.84 -5.57 -2.65
CA GLY A 139 -3.36 -5.38 -4.00
C GLY A 139 -2.30 -4.83 -4.95
N HIS A 140 -2.74 -4.36 -6.11
CA HIS A 140 -1.90 -3.64 -7.05
C HIS A 140 -1.57 -2.25 -6.51
N ALA A 141 -0.36 -1.77 -6.73
CA ALA A 141 -0.04 -0.37 -6.49
C ALA A 141 0.49 0.20 -7.77
N ARG A 142 -0.05 1.35 -8.17
CA ARG A 142 0.40 2.00 -9.39
C ARG A 142 1.81 2.49 -9.19
N TYR A 143 2.67 2.19 -10.16
CA TYR A 143 4.09 2.48 -10.15
C TYR A 143 4.35 3.92 -9.71
N GLY A 144 5.05 4.11 -8.60
CA GLY A 144 5.36 5.45 -8.09
C GLY A 144 4.20 6.23 -7.45
N ARG A 145 2.94 5.78 -7.51
CA ARG A 145 1.74 6.58 -7.17
C ARG A 145 0.99 6.12 -5.92
N GLY A 146 0.88 4.82 -5.67
CA GLY A 146 0.25 4.27 -4.47
C GLY A 146 -0.83 3.20 -4.71
N PRO A 147 -1.56 2.80 -3.65
CA PRO A 147 -2.65 1.82 -3.68
C PRO A 147 -3.75 2.13 -4.69
N CYS A 148 -4.28 1.12 -5.38
CA CYS A 148 -5.39 1.23 -6.32
C CYS A 148 -6.66 0.56 -5.77
N PHE A 149 -7.80 1.25 -5.84
CA PHE A 149 -9.10 0.76 -5.39
C PHE A 149 -10.11 0.80 -6.54
N GLY A 150 -11.00 -0.18 -6.61
CA GLY A 150 -11.97 -0.28 -7.70
C GLY A 150 -13.14 -1.19 -7.32
N THR A 151 -14.21 -1.16 -8.10
CA THR A 151 -15.28 -2.16 -8.03
C THR A 151 -14.75 -3.62 -8.21
N PRO A 152 -15.57 -4.65 -7.96
CA PRO A 152 -15.16 -6.04 -8.21
C PRO A 152 -15.03 -6.39 -9.71
N GLY A 153 -13.98 -7.14 -10.10
CA GLY A 153 -13.82 -7.75 -11.45
C GLY A 153 -13.00 -6.97 -12.49
N HIS A 154 -11.89 -6.32 -12.11
CA HIS A 154 -11.51 -5.05 -12.73
C HIS A 154 -10.49 -5.00 -13.87
N GLU A 155 -10.89 -4.20 -14.87
CA GLU A 155 -10.07 -3.69 -15.97
C GLU A 155 -9.32 -2.40 -15.57
N PRO A 156 -8.18 -2.11 -16.23
CA PRO A 156 -7.31 -0.99 -15.89
C PRO A 156 -7.96 0.40 -15.79
N GLY A 157 -8.54 0.92 -16.88
CA GLY A 157 -9.37 2.14 -16.94
C GLY A 157 -9.01 3.32 -16.02
N GLU A 158 -10.00 4.14 -15.66
CA GLU A 158 -9.79 5.30 -14.78
C GLU A 158 -9.53 4.92 -13.32
N ASP A 159 -9.87 3.70 -12.90
CA ASP A 159 -9.58 3.22 -11.54
C ASP A 159 -8.08 2.96 -11.30
N TRP A 160 -7.28 2.91 -12.37
CA TRP A 160 -5.81 2.96 -12.29
C TRP A 160 -5.26 4.40 -12.27
N GLU A 161 -6.13 5.42 -12.14
CA GLU A 161 -5.73 6.81 -11.93
C GLU A 161 -6.65 7.56 -10.95
N LYS A 162 -7.71 8.22 -11.43
CA LYS A 162 -8.58 9.07 -10.58
C LYS A 162 -9.68 8.30 -9.90
N GLY A 163 -10.12 7.19 -10.50
CA GLY A 163 -11.33 6.48 -10.13
C GLY A 163 -12.53 6.97 -10.91
N SER A 164 -13.43 6.03 -11.21
CA SER A 164 -14.81 6.30 -11.65
C SER A 164 -15.61 7.10 -10.59
N ASP A 165 -15.37 6.79 -9.31
CA ASP A 165 -15.70 7.63 -8.16
C ASP A 165 -14.41 7.98 -7.42
N PRO A 166 -13.91 9.23 -7.52
CA PRO A 166 -12.66 9.63 -6.90
C PRO A 166 -12.59 9.53 -5.37
N VAL A 167 -13.73 9.40 -4.68
CA VAL A 167 -13.76 9.18 -3.22
C VAL A 167 -13.59 7.69 -2.89
N THR A 168 -14.24 6.82 -3.64
CA THR A 168 -14.37 5.38 -3.35
C THR A 168 -13.33 4.53 -4.09
N TYR A 169 -13.02 4.89 -5.34
CA TYR A 169 -12.17 4.15 -6.28
C TYR A 169 -11.03 5.03 -6.83
N GLY A 170 -10.12 4.44 -7.59
CA GLY A 170 -8.91 5.10 -8.07
C GLY A 170 -7.71 4.93 -7.15
N ILE A 171 -6.67 5.73 -7.39
CA ILE A 171 -5.46 5.70 -6.58
C ILE A 171 -5.68 6.44 -5.25
N PHE A 172 -5.24 5.86 -4.14
CA PHE A 172 -4.90 6.60 -2.93
C PHE A 172 -3.46 7.12 -3.07
N ARG A 173 -3.33 8.44 -3.19
CA ARG A 173 -2.07 9.07 -3.63
C ARG A 173 -1.03 9.09 -2.52
N MET A 174 0.05 8.36 -2.71
CA MET A 174 1.18 8.22 -1.78
C MET A 174 2.54 8.37 -2.48
N GLY A 175 2.53 8.88 -3.71
CA GLY A 175 3.66 8.93 -4.64
C GLY A 175 4.47 10.22 -4.60
N PHE A 176 5.62 10.24 -5.26
CA PHE A 176 6.41 11.47 -5.39
C PHE A 176 5.66 12.47 -6.25
N LYS A 177 5.90 13.78 -6.03
CA LYS A 177 5.21 14.85 -6.75
C LYS A 177 5.31 14.65 -8.26
N TYR A 178 6.52 14.31 -8.73
CA TYR A 178 6.77 13.95 -10.11
C TYR A 178 7.24 12.51 -10.23
N ILE A 179 6.58 11.75 -11.11
CA ILE A 179 7.01 10.40 -11.49
C ILE A 179 7.08 10.27 -13.00
N ALA A 180 7.78 9.26 -13.49
CA ALA A 180 7.83 8.95 -14.91
C ALA A 180 7.21 7.61 -15.23
N THR A 181 6.36 7.57 -16.24
CA THR A 181 5.64 6.36 -16.63
C THR A 181 5.79 6.13 -18.13
N PRO A 182 6.11 4.89 -18.57
CA PRO A 182 6.19 4.59 -20.00
C PRO A 182 4.86 4.86 -20.71
N ILE A 183 4.90 5.40 -21.93
CA ILE A 183 3.68 5.69 -22.69
C ILE A 183 2.89 4.42 -22.99
N SER A 184 3.57 3.30 -23.28
CA SER A 184 2.90 2.01 -23.48
C SER A 184 2.07 1.59 -22.28
N GLU A 185 2.56 1.82 -21.06
CA GLU A 185 1.85 1.52 -19.83
C GLU A 185 0.59 2.39 -19.67
N ILE A 186 0.63 3.65 -20.10
CA ILE A 186 -0.53 4.53 -20.04
C ILE A 186 -1.65 4.01 -20.95
N GLU A 187 -1.30 3.71 -22.20
CA GLU A 187 -2.26 3.24 -23.20
C GLU A 187 -2.78 1.83 -22.90
N GLU A 188 -1.91 0.90 -22.51
CA GLU A 188 -2.32 -0.47 -22.13
C GLU A 188 -3.34 -0.46 -20.99
N HIS A 189 -3.19 0.50 -20.07
CA HIS A 189 -4.06 0.60 -18.90
C HIS A 189 -5.18 1.63 -19.06
N GLY A 190 -5.28 2.32 -20.20
CA GLY A 190 -6.45 3.10 -20.61
C GLY A 190 -6.88 4.24 -19.67
N TYR A 191 -5.96 4.83 -18.90
CA TYR A 191 -6.28 5.89 -17.94
C TYR A 191 -5.86 7.28 -18.43
N THR A 192 -6.53 8.32 -17.94
CA THR A 192 -6.22 9.71 -18.30
C THR A 192 -4.96 10.20 -17.56
N PRO A 193 -3.84 10.47 -18.24
CA PRO A 193 -2.63 10.92 -17.58
C PRO A 193 -2.75 12.38 -17.10
N ASN A 194 -1.94 12.75 -16.10
CA ASN A 194 -1.80 14.13 -15.62
C ASN A 194 -0.38 14.65 -15.93
N PRO A 195 -0.12 15.09 -17.18
CA PRO A 195 1.22 15.47 -17.61
C PRO A 195 1.74 16.68 -16.83
N ALA A 196 3.05 16.68 -16.55
CA ALA A 196 3.81 17.88 -16.22
C ALA A 196 4.17 18.64 -17.49
N THR A 197 4.33 19.96 -17.41
CA THR A 197 4.62 20.83 -18.57
C THR A 197 5.86 21.69 -18.30
N GLN A 198 6.26 22.53 -19.26
CA GLN A 198 7.36 23.48 -19.06
C GLN A 198 7.15 24.43 -17.86
N GLU A 199 5.91 24.64 -17.42
CA GLU A 199 5.58 25.47 -16.24
C GLU A 199 6.04 24.82 -14.92
N ASP A 200 6.23 23.50 -14.89
CA ASP A 200 6.75 22.76 -13.73
C ASP A 200 8.28 22.85 -13.60
N MET A 201 8.98 23.44 -14.57
CA MET A 201 10.45 23.50 -14.59
C MET A 201 11.01 24.71 -13.81
N PRO A 202 12.16 24.55 -13.12
CA PRO A 202 12.93 23.32 -12.95
C PRO A 202 12.30 22.37 -11.91
N ILE A 203 12.21 21.09 -12.24
CA ILE A 203 11.77 20.05 -11.30
C ILE A 203 12.92 19.72 -10.33
N SER A 204 12.66 19.78 -9.03
CA SER A 204 13.61 19.37 -7.98
C SER A 204 13.72 17.85 -7.91
N GLY A 205 14.95 17.33 -7.74
CA GLY A 205 15.16 15.90 -7.52
C GLY A 205 14.52 15.37 -6.24
N ASP A 206 14.35 16.21 -5.22
CA ASP A 206 13.69 15.82 -3.96
C ASP A 206 12.17 15.58 -4.13
N ASP A 207 11.59 16.17 -5.18
CA ASP A 207 10.18 16.02 -5.56
C ASP A 207 9.95 14.84 -6.52
N CYS A 208 11.03 14.14 -6.93
CA CYS A 208 10.98 13.10 -7.95
C CYS A 208 11.08 11.69 -7.38
N ASP A 209 10.37 10.77 -8.04
CA ASP A 209 10.63 9.34 -7.88
C ASP A 209 12.10 9.02 -8.22
N PRO A 210 12.76 8.09 -7.48
CA PRO A 210 14.15 7.72 -7.72
C PRO A 210 14.49 7.38 -9.17
N ASP A 211 13.51 6.95 -9.97
CA ASP A 211 13.72 6.50 -11.36
C ASP A 211 13.70 7.67 -12.34
N LEU A 212 13.09 8.79 -11.94
CA LEU A 212 13.09 10.04 -12.69
C LEU A 212 14.36 10.87 -12.44
N VAL A 213 14.92 10.85 -11.22
CA VAL A 213 16.06 11.70 -10.82
C VAL A 213 17.23 11.67 -11.82
N PRO A 214 17.72 10.52 -12.32
CA PRO A 214 18.84 10.47 -13.26
C PRO A 214 18.53 11.08 -14.64
N ASN A 215 17.24 11.27 -14.95
CA ASN A 215 16.76 11.66 -16.28
C ASN A 215 16.33 13.14 -16.36
N LEU A 216 16.38 13.89 -15.25
CA LEU A 216 15.94 15.29 -15.20
C LEU A 216 16.64 16.20 -16.22
N GLY A 217 17.92 15.96 -16.50
CA GLY A 217 18.68 16.72 -17.50
C GLY A 217 18.31 16.42 -18.96
N SER A 218 17.48 15.41 -19.20
CA SER A 218 17.07 14.94 -20.54
C SER A 218 15.61 15.22 -20.87
N LEU A 219 14.89 15.88 -19.96
CA LEU A 219 13.48 16.22 -20.16
C LEU A 219 13.30 17.18 -21.33
N LYS A 220 12.28 16.93 -22.15
CA LYS A 220 11.87 17.80 -23.25
C LYS A 220 10.35 17.95 -23.28
N GLU A 221 9.88 19.15 -23.58
CA GLU A 221 8.46 19.37 -23.86
C GLU A 221 8.13 18.91 -25.28
N VAL A 222 7.04 18.16 -25.43
CA VAL A 222 6.47 17.73 -26.70
C VAL A 222 4.97 17.95 -26.69
N VAL A 223 4.34 17.90 -27.86
CA VAL A 223 2.88 17.85 -28.01
C VAL A 223 2.43 16.42 -28.30
N ASN A 224 1.23 16.05 -27.85
CA ASN A 224 0.72 14.68 -27.96
C ASN A 224 0.79 14.12 -29.40
N SER A 225 0.37 14.91 -30.37
CA SER A 225 0.40 14.58 -31.81
C SER A 225 1.80 14.33 -32.39
N SER A 226 2.87 14.71 -31.68
CA SER A 226 4.26 14.46 -32.10
C SER A 226 4.84 13.14 -31.61
N LEU A 227 4.12 12.42 -30.73
CA LEU A 227 4.53 11.11 -30.26
C LEU A 227 4.37 10.07 -31.37
N SER A 228 5.23 9.04 -31.37
CA SER A 228 5.05 7.89 -32.27
C SER A 228 3.75 7.13 -32.00
N THR A 229 3.31 7.16 -30.74
CA THR A 229 2.02 6.64 -30.29
C THR A 229 1.38 7.75 -29.46
N PRO A 230 0.51 8.58 -30.06
CA PRO A 230 -0.25 9.59 -29.31
C PRO A 230 -1.09 8.94 -28.21
N LEU A 231 -1.17 9.62 -27.07
CA LEU A 231 -1.97 9.19 -25.93
C LEU A 231 -3.44 9.43 -26.23
N SER A 232 -4.25 8.36 -26.22
CA SER A 232 -5.65 8.40 -26.68
C SER A 232 -6.58 9.23 -25.77
N LYS A 233 -6.15 9.49 -24.54
CA LYS A 233 -6.88 10.27 -23.52
C LYS A 233 -6.47 11.74 -23.44
N LEU A 234 -5.59 12.20 -24.33
CA LEU A 234 -5.14 13.59 -24.39
C LEU A 234 -5.47 14.21 -25.75
N GLU A 235 -5.72 15.52 -25.74
CA GLU A 235 -5.87 16.31 -26.97
C GLU A 235 -4.55 16.32 -27.77
N ASP A 236 -4.64 16.48 -29.09
CA ASP A 236 -3.49 16.44 -30.00
C ASP A 236 -2.43 17.53 -29.70
N ASP A 237 -2.86 18.68 -29.21
CA ASP A 237 -2.02 19.83 -28.86
C ASP A 237 -1.61 19.86 -27.38
N ALA A 238 -2.02 18.86 -26.58
CA ALA A 238 -1.65 18.78 -25.18
C ALA A 238 -0.13 18.70 -25.03
N LYS A 239 0.43 19.65 -24.28
CA LYS A 239 1.87 19.72 -23.98
C LYS A 239 2.23 18.82 -22.81
N MET A 240 3.41 18.21 -22.90
CA MET A 240 3.89 17.31 -21.87
C MET A 240 5.42 17.21 -21.83
N LEU A 241 5.98 17.01 -20.65
CA LEU A 241 7.38 16.68 -20.45
C LEU A 241 7.60 15.17 -20.60
N ILE A 242 8.56 14.79 -21.45
CA ILE A 242 8.98 13.40 -21.64
C ILE A 242 10.51 13.25 -21.62
N TYR A 243 10.99 12.02 -21.45
CA TYR A 243 12.34 11.61 -21.85
C TYR A 243 12.30 10.23 -22.52
N SER A 244 13.41 9.83 -23.15
CA SER A 244 13.55 8.49 -23.70
C SER A 244 14.27 7.58 -22.70
N GLY A 245 13.60 6.50 -22.27
CA GLY A 245 14.08 5.58 -21.25
C GLY A 245 13.93 4.13 -21.68
N HIS A 246 14.51 3.21 -20.88
CA HIS A 246 14.34 1.78 -21.08
C HIS A 246 13.20 1.23 -20.21
N HIS A 247 12.26 0.52 -20.83
CA HIS A 247 11.22 -0.24 -20.15
C HIS A 247 10.99 -1.58 -20.87
N GLY A 248 10.89 -2.68 -20.12
CA GLY A 248 10.72 -4.02 -20.71
C GLY A 248 11.80 -4.43 -21.74
N GLY A 249 13.01 -3.88 -21.62
CA GLY A 249 14.11 -4.12 -22.58
C GLY A 249 14.03 -3.32 -23.88
N LYS A 250 13.06 -2.42 -24.04
CA LYS A 250 12.90 -1.53 -25.20
C LYS A 250 13.14 -0.08 -24.80
N VAL A 251 13.57 0.75 -25.75
CA VAL A 251 13.63 2.20 -25.56
C VAL A 251 12.28 2.78 -25.96
N GLU A 252 11.66 3.55 -25.08
CA GLU A 252 10.41 4.24 -25.35
C GLU A 252 10.35 5.61 -24.67
N ALA A 253 9.31 6.39 -24.98
CA ALA A 253 9.05 7.65 -24.30
C ALA A 253 8.42 7.39 -22.93
N HIS A 254 8.93 8.07 -21.91
CA HIS A 254 8.37 8.10 -20.57
C HIS A 254 7.76 9.49 -20.34
N LEU A 255 6.48 9.52 -20.00
CA LEU A 255 5.75 10.72 -19.63
C LEU A 255 6.04 11.08 -18.17
N VAL A 256 6.32 12.36 -17.89
CA VAL A 256 6.39 12.87 -16.51
C VAL A 256 4.98 13.26 -16.04
N HIS A 257 4.55 12.69 -14.93
CA HIS A 257 3.25 12.92 -14.32
C HIS A 257 3.35 13.77 -13.07
N ARG A 258 2.32 14.60 -12.84
CA ARG A 258 2.00 15.19 -11.54
C ARG A 258 1.19 14.17 -10.73
N ALA A 259 1.85 13.42 -9.85
CA ALA A 259 1.30 12.21 -9.23
C ALA A 259 1.42 12.15 -7.70
N GLY A 260 1.85 13.24 -7.08
CA GLY A 260 2.29 13.39 -5.68
C GLY A 260 1.45 12.79 -4.57
N TRP A 261 1.91 12.96 -3.34
CA TRP A 261 1.20 12.58 -2.12
C TRP A 261 0.57 13.79 -1.43
N ARG A 262 0.95 15.00 -1.83
CA ARG A 262 0.40 16.31 -1.44
C ARG A 262 0.07 17.11 -2.68
N ASP A 263 -0.91 18.00 -2.55
CA ASP A 263 -1.26 19.02 -3.56
C ASP A 263 -1.54 18.40 -4.94
N THR A 264 -2.15 17.22 -4.93
CA THR A 264 -2.49 16.53 -6.18
C THR A 264 -3.82 17.02 -6.74
N ILE A 265 -4.19 16.49 -7.90
CA ILE A 265 -5.55 16.58 -8.44
C ILE A 265 -6.64 16.09 -7.47
N MET A 266 -6.26 15.30 -6.44
CA MET A 266 -7.16 14.79 -5.39
C MET A 266 -7.17 15.66 -4.13
N ALA A 267 -6.37 16.72 -4.05
CA ALA A 267 -6.25 17.57 -2.86
C ALA A 267 -7.60 18.16 -2.43
N GLY A 268 -8.45 18.52 -3.40
CA GLY A 268 -9.80 19.05 -3.13
C GLY A 268 -10.73 18.08 -2.40
N ILE A 269 -10.51 16.77 -2.50
CA ILE A 269 -11.31 15.72 -1.85
C ILE A 269 -10.53 14.93 -0.79
N LYS A 270 -9.29 15.33 -0.49
CA LYS A 270 -8.46 14.78 0.60
C LYS A 270 -8.23 13.26 0.55
N MET A 271 -8.11 12.70 -0.66
CA MET A 271 -7.82 11.27 -0.91
C MET A 271 -6.33 11.04 -1.24
N GLU A 272 -5.46 11.67 -0.45
CA GLU A 272 -4.02 11.61 -0.58
C GLU A 272 -3.38 11.54 0.81
N LEU A 273 -2.20 10.94 0.89
CA LEU A 273 -1.46 10.78 2.15
C LEU A 273 -1.24 12.12 2.87
N GLY A 274 -0.98 13.18 2.10
CA GLY A 274 -0.70 14.51 2.62
C GLY A 274 -1.87 15.20 3.29
N ALA A 275 -3.09 14.71 3.06
CA ALA A 275 -4.32 15.26 3.61
C ALA A 275 -4.86 14.47 4.81
N ILE A 276 -4.11 13.47 5.29
CA ILE A 276 -4.48 12.67 6.45
C ILE A 276 -3.47 12.86 7.57
N ASP A 277 -3.88 12.52 8.79
CA ASP A 277 -3.03 12.37 9.96
C ASP A 277 -2.93 10.88 10.29
N MET A 278 -1.80 10.25 9.95
CA MET A 278 -1.60 8.82 10.16
C MET A 278 -1.50 8.50 11.65
N LYS A 279 -2.51 7.80 12.19
CA LYS A 279 -2.63 7.44 13.62
C LYS A 279 -2.53 5.95 13.90
N CYS A 280 -2.58 5.12 12.84
CA CYS A 280 -2.33 3.69 12.96
C CYS A 280 -0.97 3.42 13.63
N ALA A 281 -0.90 2.35 14.43
CA ALA A 281 0.35 1.90 15.04
C ALA A 281 1.23 1.14 14.03
N PHE A 282 0.60 0.57 13.01
CA PHE A 282 1.29 -0.19 11.97
C PHE A 282 0.65 0.03 10.61
N PHE A 283 1.48 0.15 9.57
CA PHE A 283 1.06 0.22 8.19
C PHE A 283 1.92 -0.70 7.31
N GLY A 284 1.33 -1.76 6.77
CA GLY A 284 1.96 -2.67 5.83
C GLY A 284 1.40 -2.46 4.43
N HIS A 285 2.26 -2.22 3.45
CA HIS A 285 1.85 -2.05 2.06
C HIS A 285 2.44 -3.17 1.19
N PHE A 286 1.58 -4.11 0.79
CA PHE A 286 1.91 -5.28 0.00
C PHE A 286 1.58 -5.09 -1.49
N GLY A 287 1.86 -3.91 -2.02
CA GLY A 287 1.72 -3.57 -3.45
C GLY A 287 3.05 -3.52 -4.21
N CYS A 288 3.02 -3.59 -5.54
CA CYS A 288 4.21 -3.70 -6.38
C CYS A 288 5.29 -2.64 -6.09
N SER A 289 6.53 -3.07 -5.80
CA SER A 289 7.73 -2.23 -5.66
C SER A 289 7.61 -1.08 -4.66
N SER A 290 6.72 -1.21 -3.69
CA SER A 290 6.34 -0.10 -2.80
C SER A 290 7.46 0.39 -1.88
N PHE A 291 8.47 -0.45 -1.57
CA PHE A 291 9.66 -0.02 -0.86
C PHE A 291 10.49 1.02 -1.63
N ARG A 292 10.52 0.94 -2.96
CA ARG A 292 11.27 1.91 -3.77
C ARG A 292 10.54 3.25 -3.81
N HIS A 293 9.22 3.20 -3.94
CA HIS A 293 8.41 4.35 -4.33
C HIS A 293 7.75 5.07 -3.14
N ASN A 294 7.22 4.34 -2.17
CA ASN A 294 6.38 4.91 -1.11
C ASN A 294 7.09 4.98 0.24
N TYR A 295 8.01 4.07 0.53
CA TYR A 295 8.78 4.09 1.78
C TYR A 295 9.51 5.43 2.02
N PRO A 296 10.24 6.02 1.04
CA PRO A 296 10.92 7.29 1.28
C PRO A 296 9.95 8.42 1.63
N ILE A 297 8.76 8.42 1.02
CA ILE A 297 7.73 9.43 1.27
C ILE A 297 7.21 9.28 2.68
N VAL A 298 6.72 8.10 3.05
CA VAL A 298 6.14 7.87 4.38
C VAL A 298 7.17 8.11 5.49
N ARG A 299 8.40 7.61 5.32
CA ARG A 299 9.42 7.70 6.38
C ARG A 299 10.15 9.03 6.45
N LYS A 300 10.44 9.65 5.31
CA LYS A 300 11.30 10.85 5.28
C LYS A 300 10.49 12.13 5.07
N GLN A 301 9.55 12.14 4.12
CA GLN A 301 8.86 13.36 3.72
C GLN A 301 7.59 13.62 4.55
N TYR A 302 6.80 12.59 4.80
CA TYR A 302 5.67 12.62 5.74
C TYR A 302 6.16 12.60 7.19
N ALA A 303 7.43 12.27 7.42
CA ALA A 303 8.07 12.19 8.72
C ALA A 303 7.36 11.22 9.68
N TRP A 304 6.86 10.09 9.18
CA TRP A 304 6.35 9.03 10.04
C TRP A 304 7.51 8.32 10.74
N GLU A 305 7.81 8.80 11.95
CA GLU A 305 8.96 8.37 12.74
C GLU A 305 8.92 6.87 13.03
N LYS A 306 10.11 6.25 13.02
CA LYS A 306 10.26 4.86 13.51
C LYS A 306 10.34 4.91 15.03
N THR A 307 9.19 5.08 15.67
CA THR A 307 9.07 4.92 17.12
C THR A 307 8.77 3.46 17.47
N ASP A 308 8.83 3.10 18.75
CA ASP A 308 8.40 1.78 19.19
C ASP A 308 6.93 1.48 18.86
N ASP A 309 6.12 2.53 18.69
CA ASP A 309 4.68 2.47 18.47
C ASP A 309 4.26 2.69 17.01
N GLN A 310 5.19 2.97 16.08
CA GLN A 310 4.90 3.29 14.68
C GLN A 310 5.82 2.58 13.69
N LEU A 311 5.26 1.60 12.97
CA LEU A 311 6.01 0.74 12.06
C LEU A 311 5.39 0.63 10.67
N ALA A 312 6.23 0.76 9.65
CA ALA A 312 5.89 0.60 8.24
C ALA A 312 6.57 -0.64 7.67
N LEU A 313 5.85 -1.47 6.91
CA LEU A 313 6.41 -2.57 6.11
C LEU A 313 6.10 -2.41 4.64
N TRP A 314 7.07 -2.79 3.81
CA TRP A 314 7.00 -2.64 2.36
C TRP A 314 7.56 -3.85 1.64
N THR A 315 7.13 -4.04 0.40
CA THR A 315 7.65 -5.09 -0.50
C THR A 315 8.71 -4.52 -1.44
N THR A 316 9.76 -5.31 -1.69
CA THR A 316 10.86 -4.92 -2.59
C THR A 316 10.63 -5.27 -4.07
N ALA A 317 9.58 -6.04 -4.39
CA ALA A 317 9.25 -6.46 -5.75
C ALA A 317 7.73 -6.40 -6.00
N SER A 318 7.27 -6.93 -7.14
CA SER A 318 5.86 -7.08 -7.45
C SER A 318 5.11 -7.78 -6.31
N SER A 319 3.88 -7.34 -6.07
CA SER A 319 3.06 -7.91 -5.00
C SER A 319 2.87 -9.40 -5.21
N TRP A 320 2.96 -10.15 -4.10
CA TRP A 320 2.65 -11.57 -4.08
C TRP A 320 1.67 -11.82 -2.96
N THR A 321 0.58 -12.50 -3.29
CA THR A 321 -0.56 -12.65 -2.41
C THR A 321 -0.24 -13.37 -1.13
N GLN A 322 0.73 -14.29 -1.13
CA GLN A 322 1.06 -15.07 0.06
C GLN A 322 1.83 -14.27 1.13
N GLY A 323 2.48 -13.15 0.77
CA GLY A 323 3.17 -12.28 1.72
C GLY A 323 2.26 -11.78 2.85
N PRO A 324 1.14 -11.12 2.52
CA PRO A 324 0.12 -10.74 3.49
C PRO A 324 -0.38 -11.90 4.34
N PHE A 325 -0.62 -13.10 3.76
CA PHE A 325 -1.08 -14.27 4.51
C PHE A 325 -0.08 -14.74 5.56
N PHE A 326 1.19 -14.91 5.17
CA PHE A 326 2.22 -15.32 6.13
C PHE A 326 2.42 -14.25 7.20
N PHE A 327 2.34 -12.97 6.85
CA PHE A 327 2.41 -11.89 7.82
C PHE A 327 1.28 -11.95 8.84
N LEU A 328 0.04 -12.05 8.36
CA LEU A 328 -1.15 -12.13 9.20
C LEU A 328 -1.16 -13.38 10.07
N TYR A 329 -0.79 -14.54 9.51
CA TYR A 329 -0.63 -15.77 10.28
C TYR A 329 0.35 -15.60 11.43
N HIS A 330 1.57 -15.09 11.17
CA HIS A 330 2.56 -14.89 12.22
C HIS A 330 2.14 -13.83 13.23
N LEU A 331 1.41 -12.79 12.80
CA LEU A 331 0.87 -11.77 13.69
C LEU A 331 -0.14 -12.39 14.68
N LEU A 332 -1.08 -13.18 14.16
CA LEU A 332 -2.13 -13.81 14.95
C LEU A 332 -1.62 -14.97 15.82
N THR A 333 -0.53 -15.64 15.44
CA THR A 333 -0.09 -16.89 16.09
C THR A 333 1.24 -16.82 16.86
N LEU A 334 1.94 -15.67 16.85
CA LEU A 334 3.21 -15.52 17.56
C LEU A 334 3.10 -15.85 19.06
N ASP A 335 4.08 -16.58 19.59
CA ASP A 335 4.10 -16.99 21.00
C ASP A 335 4.18 -15.81 21.99
N GLU A 336 3.69 -16.07 23.21
CA GLU A 336 3.53 -15.13 24.35
C GLU A 336 4.78 -14.31 24.70
N VAL A 337 5.99 -14.86 24.48
CA VAL A 337 7.27 -14.20 24.81
C VAL A 337 7.49 -12.93 23.99
N LEU A 338 6.94 -12.85 22.77
CA LEU A 338 7.05 -11.66 21.92
C LEU A 338 5.84 -10.73 22.08
N ALA A 339 4.68 -11.25 22.49
CA ALA A 339 3.49 -10.43 22.77
C ALA A 339 3.68 -9.47 23.96
N LYS A 340 4.57 -9.83 24.91
CA LYS A 340 4.94 -8.98 26.06
C LYS A 340 6.04 -7.95 25.75
N LYS A 341 6.52 -7.88 24.51
CA LYS A 341 7.57 -6.93 24.09
C LYS A 341 6.94 -5.66 23.50
N PRO A 342 7.71 -4.56 23.38
CA PRO A 342 7.28 -3.38 22.63
C PRO A 342 6.84 -3.75 21.20
N ASN A 343 5.90 -2.98 20.65
CA ASN A 343 5.33 -3.22 19.32
C ASN A 343 6.44 -3.39 18.26
N SER A 344 7.49 -2.55 18.28
CA SER A 344 8.69 -2.69 17.44
C SER A 344 9.27 -4.10 17.39
N ALA A 345 9.59 -4.68 18.55
CA ALA A 345 10.17 -6.01 18.65
C ALA A 345 9.19 -7.11 18.23
N TRP A 346 7.90 -6.90 18.47
CA TRP A 346 6.86 -7.85 18.09
C TRP A 346 6.72 -7.94 16.58
N PHE A 347 6.48 -6.81 15.92
CA PHE A 347 6.35 -6.73 14.47
C PHE A 347 7.64 -7.13 13.73
N ASP A 348 8.83 -6.81 14.28
CA ASP A 348 10.08 -7.32 13.71
C ASP A 348 10.17 -8.85 13.78
N GLY A 349 9.68 -9.46 14.87
CA GLY A 349 9.57 -10.92 14.99
C GLY A 349 8.62 -11.53 13.96
N VAL A 350 7.44 -10.91 13.76
CA VAL A 350 6.48 -11.31 12.72
C VAL A 350 7.14 -11.22 11.35
N ARG A 351 7.72 -10.07 11.00
CA ARG A 351 8.42 -9.82 9.73
C ARG A 351 9.52 -10.84 9.45
N GLN A 352 10.36 -11.15 10.44
CA GLN A 352 11.45 -12.12 10.29
C GLN A 352 10.94 -13.52 9.95
N ARG A 353 9.90 -14.01 10.63
CA ARG A 353 9.30 -15.32 10.34
C ARG A 353 8.62 -15.33 8.98
N THR A 354 7.90 -14.25 8.64
CA THR A 354 7.32 -14.11 7.30
C THR A 354 8.39 -14.17 6.22
N ASN A 355 9.49 -13.44 6.36
CA ASN A 355 10.58 -13.50 5.40
C ASN A 355 11.23 -14.89 5.30
N GLN A 356 11.37 -15.60 6.42
CA GLN A 356 11.89 -16.98 6.41
C GLN A 356 10.98 -17.91 5.59
N ASP A 357 9.66 -17.84 5.79
CA ASP A 357 8.71 -18.67 5.05
C ASP A 357 8.63 -18.28 3.57
N LEU A 358 8.67 -16.97 3.27
CA LEU A 358 8.74 -16.47 1.89
C LEU A 358 9.99 -16.99 1.16
N MET A 359 11.17 -16.92 1.80
CA MET A 359 12.41 -17.45 1.24
C MET A 359 12.34 -18.97 1.04
N ALA A 360 11.78 -19.70 2.01
CA ALA A 360 11.60 -21.15 1.91
C ALA A 360 10.65 -21.54 0.77
N ALA A 361 9.66 -20.70 0.47
CA ALA A 361 8.76 -20.85 -0.67
C ALA A 361 9.36 -20.42 -2.03
N GLY A 362 10.63 -19.98 -2.05
CA GLY A 362 11.35 -19.59 -3.28
C GLY A 362 10.92 -18.22 -3.83
N VAL A 363 10.45 -17.33 -2.98
CA VAL A 363 9.87 -16.05 -3.36
C VAL A 363 10.96 -15.00 -3.53
N GLY A 364 10.95 -14.31 -4.67
CA GLY A 364 11.97 -13.34 -5.05
C GLY A 364 11.90 -11.97 -4.37
N PHE A 365 11.26 -11.82 -3.21
CA PHE A 365 11.22 -10.55 -2.47
C PHE A 365 11.21 -10.74 -0.96
N THR A 366 11.46 -9.64 -0.24
CA THR A 366 11.44 -9.59 1.23
C THR A 366 10.60 -8.41 1.72
N LEU A 367 10.09 -8.53 2.94
CA LEU A 367 9.49 -7.43 3.70
C LEU A 367 10.58 -6.62 4.41
N THR A 368 10.60 -5.32 4.15
CA THR A 368 11.60 -4.37 4.67
C THR A 368 11.04 -3.49 5.77
#